data_AF-A0A9E4ABA2-F1
#
_entry.id   AF-A0A9E4ABA2-F1
#
_cell.length_a   1.000
_cell.length_b   1.000
_cell.length_c   1.000
_cell.angle_alpha   90.00
_cell.angle_beta   90.00
_cell.angle_gamma   90.00
#
_symmetry.space_group_name_H-M   'P 1'
#
loop_
_entity.id
_entity.type
_entity.pdbx_description
1 polymer ?
#
loop_
_entity_poly.entity_id
_entity_poly.type
_entity_poly.pdbx_seq_one_letter_code
_entity_poly.pdbx_strand_id
1 'polypeptide(L)'
;MNTCSVRSVSHHYFRPVRRERVREVGRPWRWLALAVGICTAAACGTEPPVATTVEVTPDSATLVEIGQTVQLVARVLDQDEARMLDAAVTWSSADATVATVDPAGLVTAVGEGETTVTATAGTVTGDVHVTARDERAALIAFFEATNGDGWIVGDGWGTDRALREWFGVSVNGSEHVVGLRLPGNQLSGSLPPELGKLGALDFLYLHGNQLSGPIPPELGDLAALRILSLHGNELSGSLPAALGDLGSVTDLLLGHNRLTGPIPSELGGLGSLNSLRLEYNELTGSIPSELGRPDSLTSLWLAGNELTGAIPPELADLELLTSLDLSGNRLNEPIPAELGGLDMLRTLRLGDNELRGSIPAALGNIDSLGILGLARNELTGTLPPELANPASLTELGARNNRLEGCIPQALQRFRALINPQGDPEEVDAQYDLPDCDG
;
A
#
# COMPACT_ATOMS: atom_id res chain seq x y z
N MET A 1 18.69 -72.66 -14.89
CA MET A 1 18.02 -73.99 -14.94
C MET A 1 16.51 -73.79 -14.95
N ASN A 2 15.77 -74.82 -15.35
CA ASN A 2 14.29 -74.91 -15.43
C ASN A 2 13.57 -74.64 -14.08
N THR A 3 12.27 -74.35 -13.95
CA THR A 3 11.10 -74.07 -14.85
C THR A 3 9.96 -73.49 -13.98
N CYS A 4 8.99 -72.68 -14.47
CA CYS A 4 7.61 -73.05 -14.92
C CYS A 4 6.75 -71.74 -14.92
N SER A 5 5.58 -71.55 -15.56
CA SER A 5 4.73 -72.39 -16.44
C SER A 5 3.79 -71.50 -17.33
N VAL A 6 3.82 -71.70 -18.66
CA VAL A 6 2.69 -71.98 -19.61
C VAL A 6 1.30 -71.33 -19.31
N ARG A 7 0.73 -70.40 -20.13
CA ARG A 7 0.00 -70.54 -21.45
C ARG A 7 -1.38 -71.26 -21.37
N SER A 8 -2.43 -71.03 -22.20
CA SER A 8 -2.70 -70.08 -23.32
C SER A 8 -4.18 -70.08 -23.80
N VAL A 9 -4.76 -68.89 -24.07
CA VAL A 9 -5.68 -68.45 -25.17
C VAL A 9 -6.58 -69.44 -25.95
N SER A 10 -7.88 -69.10 -26.18
CA SER A 10 -8.57 -69.09 -27.53
C SER A 10 -10.08 -68.70 -27.57
N HIS A 11 -10.43 -67.90 -28.59
CA HIS A 11 -11.62 -67.85 -29.51
C HIS A 11 -13.02 -68.45 -29.17
N HIS A 12 -14.15 -68.16 -29.89
CA HIS A 12 -14.71 -67.02 -30.68
C HIS A 12 -16.10 -67.48 -31.26
N TYR A 13 -17.07 -66.57 -31.50
CA TYR A 13 -18.36 -66.77 -32.23
C TYR A 13 -19.43 -67.78 -31.74
N PHE A 14 -20.73 -67.39 -31.75
CA PHE A 14 -21.85 -68.06 -32.46
C PHE A 14 -23.20 -67.26 -32.39
N ARG A 15 -24.15 -67.57 -33.29
CA ARG A 15 -25.57 -67.09 -33.41
C ARG A 15 -26.41 -68.30 -33.91
N PRO A 16 -27.77 -68.29 -33.99
CA PRO A 16 -28.85 -67.76 -33.14
C PRO A 16 -30.01 -68.81 -32.92
N VAL A 17 -31.27 -68.37 -32.73
CA VAL A 17 -32.59 -69.06 -32.99
C VAL A 17 -33.47 -69.56 -31.79
N ARG A 18 -34.54 -68.77 -31.53
CA ARG A 18 -35.98 -69.06 -31.22
C ARG A 18 -36.47 -70.39 -30.58
N ARG A 19 -37.44 -70.25 -29.65
CA ARG A 19 -38.84 -70.81 -29.63
C ARG A 19 -39.57 -70.43 -28.30
N GLU A 20 -40.91 -70.32 -28.13
CA GLU A 20 -42.07 -70.19 -29.06
C GLU A 20 -43.40 -69.77 -28.35
N ARG A 21 -44.25 -68.92 -29.01
CA ARG A 21 -45.74 -68.72 -28.83
C ARG A 21 -46.29 -68.27 -27.45
N VAL A 22 -47.51 -67.73 -27.26
CA VAL A 22 -48.88 -67.93 -27.83
C VAL A 22 -49.57 -66.61 -28.31
N ARG A 23 -50.79 -66.64 -28.88
CA ARG A 23 -51.53 -65.53 -29.56
C ARG A 23 -52.99 -65.29 -29.08
N GLU A 24 -53.53 -64.09 -29.45
CA GLU A 24 -54.95 -63.74 -29.79
C GLU A 24 -56.00 -63.78 -28.63
N VAL A 25 -57.17 -63.10 -28.59
CA VAL A 25 -58.11 -62.34 -29.51
C VAL A 25 -58.68 -61.10 -28.72
N GLY A 26 -59.25 -59.98 -29.24
CA GLY A 26 -59.37 -59.44 -30.61
C GLY A 26 -60.55 -58.46 -30.93
N ARG A 27 -60.76 -57.34 -30.19
CA ARG A 27 -61.76 -56.22 -30.42
C ARG A 27 -63.24 -56.49 -30.02
N PRO A 28 -64.08 -55.45 -29.72
CA PRO A 28 -64.67 -54.47 -30.67
C PRO A 28 -64.47 -52.96 -30.29
N TRP A 29 -65.33 -52.03 -30.77
CA TRP A 29 -65.11 -50.56 -30.83
C TRP A 29 -66.30 -49.69 -30.30
N ARG A 30 -66.00 -48.42 -29.90
CA ARG A 30 -66.88 -47.20 -29.95
C ARG A 30 -68.16 -47.18 -29.05
N TRP A 31 -68.73 -46.06 -28.59
CA TRP A 31 -68.46 -44.60 -28.64
C TRP A 31 -68.97 -43.95 -27.31
N LEU A 32 -68.40 -42.82 -26.86
CA LEU A 32 -69.09 -41.56 -26.48
C LEU A 32 -68.02 -40.49 -26.16
N ALA A 33 -68.02 -39.34 -26.83
CA ALA A 33 -68.54 -38.04 -26.36
C ALA A 33 -67.71 -37.42 -25.21
N LEU A 34 -66.73 -36.54 -25.47
CA LEU A 34 -66.83 -35.13 -25.94
C LEU A 34 -66.84 -34.14 -24.76
N ALA A 35 -65.66 -33.60 -24.46
CA ALA A 35 -65.45 -32.40 -23.66
C ALA A 35 -64.57 -31.46 -24.49
N VAL A 36 -65.06 -30.26 -24.78
CA VAL A 36 -64.45 -29.33 -25.74
C VAL A 36 -63.39 -28.48 -25.05
N GLY A 37 -62.18 -29.03 -24.91
CA GLY A 37 -60.99 -28.29 -24.51
C GLY A 37 -60.35 -27.59 -25.71
N ILE A 38 -60.84 -26.40 -26.07
CA ILE A 38 -60.19 -25.56 -27.08
C ILE A 38 -58.95 -24.93 -26.45
N CYS A 39 -57.84 -25.66 -26.47
CA CYS A 39 -56.59 -25.01 -26.83
C CYS A 39 -56.62 -24.86 -28.36
N THR A 40 -56.98 -23.66 -28.82
CA THR A 40 -56.49 -23.18 -30.11
C THR A 40 -54.99 -23.42 -30.18
N ALA A 41 -54.46 -23.66 -31.38
CA ALA A 41 -53.06 -23.38 -31.60
C ALA A 41 -52.86 -21.87 -31.34
N ALA A 42 -52.41 -21.54 -30.13
CA ALA A 42 -51.78 -20.26 -29.89
C ALA A 42 -50.63 -20.22 -30.89
N ALA A 43 -50.71 -19.32 -31.86
CA ALA A 43 -49.58 -19.06 -32.72
C ALA A 43 -48.46 -18.59 -31.79
N CYS A 44 -47.47 -19.46 -31.57
CA CYS A 44 -46.19 -19.01 -31.05
C CYS A 44 -45.65 -18.09 -32.15
N GLY A 45 -45.89 -16.79 -31.97
CA GLY A 45 -45.36 -15.75 -32.82
C GLY A 45 -43.86 -15.68 -32.53
N THR A 46 -43.11 -16.63 -33.08
CA THR A 46 -41.66 -16.54 -33.18
C THR A 46 -41.37 -15.42 -34.18
N GLU A 47 -41.49 -14.19 -33.69
CA GLU A 47 -40.90 -13.02 -34.33
C GLU A 47 -39.42 -13.37 -34.58
N PRO A 48 -38.90 -13.14 -35.80
CA PRO A 48 -37.57 -13.63 -36.17
C PRO A 48 -36.54 -13.10 -35.16
N PRO A 49 -35.58 -13.91 -34.69
CA PRO A 49 -34.71 -13.55 -33.58
C PRO A 49 -33.99 -12.23 -33.89
N VAL A 50 -34.30 -11.20 -33.09
CA VAL A 50 -33.70 -9.87 -33.18
C VAL A 50 -32.68 -9.75 -32.06
N ALA A 51 -31.47 -9.29 -32.38
CA ALA A 51 -30.47 -9.01 -31.36
C ALA A 51 -31.01 -7.99 -30.35
N THR A 52 -31.03 -8.35 -29.06
CA THR A 52 -31.49 -7.51 -27.94
C THR A 52 -30.35 -7.14 -27.00
N THR A 53 -29.40 -8.05 -26.81
CA THR A 53 -28.26 -7.91 -25.91
C THR A 53 -26.98 -8.38 -26.60
N VAL A 54 -25.88 -7.66 -26.37
CA VAL A 54 -24.51 -8.10 -26.72
C VAL A 54 -23.71 -8.16 -25.42
N GLU A 55 -23.51 -9.36 -24.88
CA GLU A 55 -22.56 -9.56 -23.79
C GLU A 55 -21.15 -9.60 -24.36
N VAL A 56 -20.15 -9.04 -23.68
CA VAL A 56 -18.74 -9.22 -24.03
C VAL A 56 -17.98 -9.81 -22.86
N THR A 57 -17.08 -10.75 -23.15
CA THR A 57 -16.19 -11.38 -22.16
C THR A 57 -14.74 -11.30 -22.62
N PRO A 58 -13.79 -10.86 -21.77
CA PRO A 58 -14.01 -10.26 -20.45
C PRO A 58 -14.78 -8.93 -20.54
N ASP A 59 -15.34 -8.51 -19.40
CA ASP A 59 -16.12 -7.28 -19.21
C ASP A 59 -15.24 -6.01 -19.08
N SER A 60 -14.00 -6.20 -18.64
CA SER A 60 -12.92 -5.22 -18.62
C SER A 60 -11.62 -5.89 -19.04
N ALA A 61 -10.66 -5.14 -19.58
CA ALA A 61 -9.32 -5.66 -19.85
C ALA A 61 -8.25 -4.60 -19.58
N THR A 62 -7.17 -5.02 -18.93
CA THR A 62 -5.98 -4.18 -18.77
C THR A 62 -4.80 -4.81 -19.47
N LEU A 63 -4.04 -3.97 -20.18
CA LEU A 63 -2.82 -4.30 -20.89
C LEU A 63 -1.68 -3.52 -20.22
N VAL A 64 -0.61 -4.22 -19.84
CA VAL A 64 0.53 -3.71 -19.05
C VAL A 64 1.79 -3.43 -19.88
N GLU A 65 1.71 -3.69 -21.19
CA GLU A 65 2.77 -3.48 -22.16
C GLU A 65 2.17 -3.10 -23.53
N ILE A 66 2.78 -2.13 -24.23
CA ILE A 66 2.35 -1.73 -25.57
C ILE A 66 2.62 -2.87 -26.57
N GLY A 67 1.62 -3.20 -27.39
CA GLY A 67 1.63 -4.38 -28.24
C GLY A 67 1.11 -5.66 -27.57
N GLN A 68 0.83 -5.67 -26.25
CA GLN A 68 0.10 -6.77 -25.62
C GLN A 68 -1.30 -6.89 -26.22
N THR A 69 -1.81 -8.12 -26.31
CA THR A 69 -3.15 -8.41 -26.87
C THR A 69 -4.08 -9.11 -25.88
N VAL A 70 -5.38 -8.88 -26.04
CA VAL A 70 -6.45 -9.58 -25.33
C VAL A 70 -7.57 -9.94 -26.31
N GLN A 71 -8.04 -11.18 -26.27
CA GLN A 71 -9.14 -11.65 -27.10
C GLN A 71 -10.47 -11.37 -26.39
N LEU A 72 -11.25 -10.41 -26.91
CA LEU A 72 -12.64 -10.23 -26.50
C LEU A 72 -13.54 -11.22 -27.26
N VAL A 73 -14.62 -11.66 -26.61
CA VAL A 73 -15.62 -12.55 -27.21
C VAL A 73 -17.00 -11.96 -26.98
N ALA A 74 -17.68 -11.58 -28.06
CA ALA A 74 -19.06 -11.12 -28.02
C ALA A 74 -20.06 -12.30 -28.09
N ARG A 75 -21.15 -12.19 -27.35
CA ARG A 75 -22.30 -13.10 -27.37
C ARG A 75 -23.56 -12.29 -27.64
N VAL A 76 -24.15 -12.51 -28.81
CA VAL A 76 -25.42 -11.89 -29.18
C VAL A 76 -26.57 -12.78 -28.71
N LEU A 77 -27.51 -12.19 -27.96
CA LEU A 77 -28.74 -12.82 -27.50
C LEU A 77 -29.95 -12.19 -28.19
N ASP A 78 -31.00 -12.98 -28.37
CA ASP A 78 -32.29 -12.52 -28.90
C ASP A 78 -33.31 -12.19 -27.80
N GLN A 79 -34.55 -11.86 -28.18
CA GLN A 79 -35.61 -11.48 -27.25
C GLN A 79 -36.05 -12.58 -26.27
N ASP A 80 -35.69 -13.84 -26.51
CA ASP A 80 -35.98 -14.99 -25.65
C ASP A 80 -34.72 -15.45 -24.86
N GLU A 81 -33.71 -14.57 -24.73
CA GLU A 81 -32.38 -14.81 -24.16
C GLU A 81 -31.57 -15.91 -24.90
N ALA A 82 -32.00 -16.32 -26.10
CA ALA A 82 -31.34 -17.39 -26.85
C ALA A 82 -30.15 -16.86 -27.65
N ARG A 83 -29.06 -17.64 -27.69
CA ARG A 83 -27.82 -17.23 -28.36
C ARG A 83 -27.95 -17.28 -29.89
N MET A 84 -27.83 -16.12 -30.53
CA MET A 84 -27.74 -16.02 -31.99
C MET A 84 -26.34 -16.43 -32.45
N LEU A 85 -26.23 -17.57 -33.15
CA LEU A 85 -24.93 -18.11 -33.61
C LEU A 85 -24.40 -17.43 -34.88
N ASP A 86 -25.29 -17.02 -35.79
CA ASP A 86 -24.96 -16.41 -37.08
C ASP A 86 -25.04 -14.87 -37.06
N ALA A 87 -25.12 -14.25 -35.87
CA ALA A 87 -25.18 -12.80 -35.74
C ALA A 87 -23.84 -12.16 -36.09
N ALA A 88 -23.83 -11.30 -37.11
CA ALA A 88 -22.64 -10.53 -37.49
C ALA A 88 -22.34 -9.46 -36.43
N VAL A 89 -21.18 -9.60 -35.78
CA VAL A 89 -20.62 -8.61 -34.84
C VAL A 89 -19.57 -7.78 -35.57
N THR A 90 -19.57 -6.47 -35.33
CA THR A 90 -18.50 -5.56 -35.75
C THR A 90 -17.88 -4.89 -34.52
N TRP A 91 -16.56 -4.66 -34.57
CA TRP A 91 -15.80 -4.09 -33.45
C TRP A 91 -15.30 -2.69 -33.78
N SER A 92 -15.21 -1.83 -32.76
CA SER A 92 -14.60 -0.50 -32.84
C SER A 92 -13.97 -0.11 -31.51
N SER A 93 -12.93 0.72 -31.54
CA SER A 93 -12.34 1.37 -30.36
C SER A 93 -12.65 2.85 -30.40
N ALA A 94 -13.01 3.45 -29.26
CA ALA A 94 -13.29 4.87 -29.13
C ALA A 94 -12.03 5.72 -29.35
N ASP A 95 -10.89 5.27 -28.81
CA ASP A 95 -9.57 5.80 -29.09
C ASP A 95 -8.62 4.69 -29.59
N ALA A 96 -8.33 4.75 -30.89
CA ALA A 96 -7.42 3.84 -31.58
C ALA A 96 -5.92 4.17 -31.35
N THR A 97 -5.60 5.28 -30.68
CA THR A 97 -4.24 5.59 -30.23
C THR A 97 -3.89 4.90 -28.93
N VAL A 98 -4.89 4.61 -28.08
CA VAL A 98 -4.74 3.80 -26.86
C VAL A 98 -4.75 2.31 -27.20
N ALA A 99 -5.80 1.82 -27.87
CA ALA A 99 -5.88 0.42 -28.29
C ALA A 99 -6.69 0.22 -29.58
N THR A 100 -6.21 -0.65 -30.46
CA THR A 100 -6.90 -1.08 -31.68
C THR A 100 -7.59 -2.42 -31.47
N VAL A 101 -8.71 -2.66 -32.16
CA VAL A 101 -9.41 -3.95 -32.18
C VAL A 101 -9.56 -4.46 -33.61
N ASP A 102 -9.34 -5.75 -33.83
CA ASP A 102 -9.48 -6.40 -35.13
C ASP A 102 -10.90 -6.98 -35.37
N PRO A 103 -11.23 -7.43 -36.60
CA PRO A 103 -12.55 -8.00 -36.89
C PRO A 103 -12.89 -9.30 -36.14
N ALA A 104 -11.91 -9.98 -35.53
CA ALA A 104 -12.11 -11.16 -34.69
C ALA A 104 -12.28 -10.81 -33.20
N GLY A 105 -12.18 -9.54 -32.82
CA GLY A 105 -12.25 -9.08 -31.42
C GLY A 105 -10.92 -9.16 -30.67
N LEU A 106 -9.79 -9.32 -31.38
CA LEU A 106 -8.47 -9.23 -30.78
C LEU A 106 -8.12 -7.75 -30.59
N VAL A 107 -8.05 -7.31 -29.34
CA VAL A 107 -7.59 -5.97 -28.94
C VAL A 107 -6.08 -5.99 -28.78
N THR A 108 -5.41 -4.91 -29.17
CA THR A 108 -3.96 -4.70 -29.05
C THR A 108 -3.71 -3.30 -28.46
N ALA A 109 -2.86 -3.19 -27.43
CA ALA A 109 -2.41 -1.91 -26.90
C ALA A 109 -1.51 -1.18 -27.92
N VAL A 110 -1.74 0.12 -28.11
CA VAL A 110 -1.04 0.98 -29.09
C VAL A 110 -0.39 2.19 -28.40
N GLY A 111 -0.95 2.66 -27.29
CA GLY A 111 -0.45 3.78 -26.51
C GLY A 111 -1.04 3.76 -25.10
N GLU A 112 -0.47 4.58 -24.22
CA GLU A 112 -0.90 4.70 -22.82
C GLU A 112 -2.23 5.46 -22.70
N GLY A 113 -3.17 4.93 -21.90
CA GLY A 113 -4.45 5.58 -21.61
C GLY A 113 -5.60 4.60 -21.36
N GLU A 114 -6.83 5.10 -21.49
CA GLU A 114 -8.06 4.34 -21.36
C GLU A 114 -8.94 4.55 -22.60
N THR A 115 -9.57 3.47 -23.09
CA THR A 115 -10.50 3.50 -24.23
C THR A 115 -11.67 2.53 -24.00
N THR A 116 -12.76 2.74 -24.74
CA THR A 116 -13.88 1.81 -24.80
C THR A 116 -13.82 1.04 -26.10
N VAL A 117 -13.88 -0.29 -26.02
CA VAL A 117 -14.02 -1.17 -27.19
C VAL A 117 -15.44 -1.70 -27.25
N THR A 118 -16.14 -1.36 -28.33
CA THR A 118 -17.56 -1.66 -28.55
C THR A 118 -17.72 -2.80 -29.55
N ALA A 119 -18.41 -3.86 -29.14
CA ALA A 119 -19.01 -4.86 -30.02
C ALA A 119 -20.40 -4.38 -30.47
N THR A 120 -20.71 -4.38 -31.76
CA THR A 120 -22.02 -3.98 -32.31
C THR A 120 -22.64 -5.12 -33.11
N ALA A 121 -23.88 -5.48 -32.80
CA ALA A 121 -24.71 -6.43 -33.55
C ALA A 121 -26.03 -5.76 -33.96
N GLY A 122 -26.16 -5.40 -35.24
CA GLY A 122 -27.32 -4.66 -35.75
C GLY A 122 -27.41 -3.25 -35.15
N THR A 123 -28.32 -3.05 -34.20
CA THR A 123 -28.49 -1.77 -33.46
C THR A 123 -28.15 -1.89 -31.98
N VAL A 124 -27.68 -3.05 -31.51
CA VAL A 124 -27.32 -3.30 -30.10
C VAL A 124 -25.81 -3.30 -29.95
N THR A 125 -25.33 -2.68 -28.87
CA THR A 125 -23.91 -2.62 -28.50
C THR A 125 -23.63 -3.35 -27.20
N GLY A 126 -22.39 -3.79 -27.03
CA GLY A 126 -21.81 -4.27 -25.78
C GLY A 126 -20.41 -3.68 -25.65
N ASP A 127 -20.18 -2.94 -24.57
CA ASP A 127 -18.96 -2.15 -24.36
C ASP A 127 -18.02 -2.82 -23.35
N VAL A 128 -16.71 -2.74 -23.61
CA VAL A 128 -15.64 -3.16 -22.70
C VAL A 128 -14.72 -1.97 -22.44
N HIS A 129 -14.43 -1.71 -21.17
CA HIS A 129 -13.38 -0.75 -20.80
C HIS A 129 -12.01 -1.42 -20.98
N VAL A 130 -11.12 -0.77 -21.74
CA VAL A 130 -9.76 -1.22 -22.01
C VAL A 130 -8.77 -0.17 -21.51
N THR A 131 -7.98 -0.53 -20.49
CA THR A 131 -6.88 0.28 -19.97
C THR A 131 -5.57 -0.23 -20.58
N ALA A 132 -4.71 0.67 -21.05
CA ALA A 132 -3.36 0.35 -21.49
C ALA A 132 -2.35 1.20 -20.70
N ARG A 133 -1.47 0.52 -19.95
CA ARG A 133 -0.33 1.12 -19.24
C ARG A 133 0.96 0.55 -19.80
N ASP A 134 2.01 1.35 -19.83
CA ASP A 134 3.35 0.86 -20.15
C ASP A 134 4.18 0.76 -18.87
N GLU A 135 3.87 -0.27 -18.07
CA GLU A 135 4.57 -0.53 -16.81
C GLU A 135 6.04 -0.93 -17.08
N ARG A 136 6.32 -1.55 -18.25
CA ARG A 136 7.69 -1.80 -18.70
C ARG A 136 8.46 -0.49 -18.91
N ALA A 137 7.90 0.49 -19.63
CA ALA A 137 8.58 1.77 -19.86
C ALA A 137 8.84 2.53 -18.56
N ALA A 138 7.91 2.50 -17.60
CA ALA A 138 8.13 3.08 -16.27
C ALA A 138 9.31 2.41 -15.52
N LEU A 139 9.44 1.09 -15.62
CA LEU A 139 10.58 0.36 -15.05
C LEU A 139 11.89 0.55 -15.83
N ILE A 140 11.85 0.73 -17.15
CA ILE A 140 13.04 1.09 -17.96
C ILE A 140 13.52 2.49 -17.60
N ALA A 141 12.63 3.48 -17.51
CA ALA A 141 12.95 4.83 -17.07
C ALA A 141 13.57 4.82 -15.66
N PHE A 142 13.07 3.98 -14.75
CA PHE A 142 13.66 3.76 -13.43
C PHE A 142 15.06 3.14 -13.49
N PHE A 143 15.28 2.13 -14.33
CA PHE A 143 16.59 1.52 -14.54
C PHE A 143 17.62 2.53 -15.07
N GLU A 144 17.26 3.30 -16.09
CA GLU A 144 18.13 4.31 -16.70
C GLU A 144 18.41 5.47 -15.72
N ALA A 145 17.38 6.02 -15.07
CA ALA A 145 17.51 7.16 -14.15
C ALA A 145 18.26 6.83 -12.84
N THR A 146 18.39 5.55 -12.49
CA THR A 146 19.07 5.09 -11.27
C THR A 146 20.30 4.20 -11.54
N ASN A 147 20.92 4.37 -12.73
CA ASN A 147 22.20 3.77 -13.12
C ASN A 147 22.19 2.23 -13.08
N GLY A 148 21.24 1.64 -13.81
CA GLY A 148 20.97 0.20 -13.90
C GLY A 148 22.18 -0.70 -14.13
N ASP A 149 23.08 -0.31 -15.04
CA ASP A 149 24.33 -1.03 -15.34
C ASP A 149 25.30 -1.10 -14.15
N GLY A 150 25.10 -0.26 -13.13
CA GLY A 150 25.89 -0.19 -11.90
C GLY A 150 25.27 -0.88 -10.68
N TRP A 151 24.09 -1.48 -10.79
CA TRP A 151 23.44 -2.19 -9.68
C TRP A 151 24.18 -3.48 -9.28
N ILE A 152 24.08 -3.90 -8.01
CA ILE A 152 24.65 -5.18 -7.55
C ILE A 152 23.93 -6.37 -8.21
N VAL A 153 22.60 -6.31 -8.29
CA VAL A 153 21.76 -7.30 -8.98
C VAL A 153 20.73 -6.57 -9.84
N GLY A 154 20.79 -6.79 -11.16
CA GLY A 154 19.87 -6.24 -12.15
C GLY A 154 19.27 -7.30 -13.09
N ASP A 155 19.22 -8.56 -12.67
CA ASP A 155 18.78 -9.68 -13.53
C ASP A 155 17.43 -9.41 -14.20
N GLY A 156 17.39 -9.45 -15.54
CA GLY A 156 16.19 -9.26 -16.35
C GLY A 156 15.85 -7.80 -16.70
N TRP A 157 16.32 -6.82 -15.94
CA TRP A 157 16.10 -5.41 -16.24
C TRP A 157 16.76 -5.01 -17.57
N GLY A 158 16.14 -4.09 -18.31
CA GLY A 158 16.60 -3.69 -19.64
C GLY A 158 16.48 -4.79 -20.71
N THR A 159 15.65 -5.83 -20.50
CA THR A 159 15.47 -6.94 -21.47
C THR A 159 14.00 -7.24 -21.76
N ASP A 160 13.74 -7.88 -22.90
CA ASP A 160 12.41 -8.32 -23.36
C ASP A 160 11.76 -9.42 -22.49
N ARG A 161 12.38 -9.81 -21.37
CA ARG A 161 11.79 -10.77 -20.41
C ARG A 161 10.50 -10.23 -19.81
N ALA A 162 9.60 -11.12 -19.39
CA ALA A 162 8.40 -10.74 -18.67
C ALA A 162 8.77 -10.04 -17.34
N LEU A 163 8.00 -9.02 -16.94
CA LEU A 163 8.34 -8.20 -15.75
C LEU A 163 8.44 -9.04 -14.46
N ARG A 164 7.69 -10.14 -14.36
CA ARG A 164 7.80 -11.13 -13.26
C ARG A 164 9.11 -11.92 -13.19
N GLU A 165 9.96 -11.82 -14.21
CA GLU A 165 11.31 -12.43 -14.24
C GLU A 165 12.41 -11.42 -13.89
N TRP A 166 12.06 -10.13 -13.69
CA TRP A 166 13.00 -9.08 -13.35
C TRP A 166 13.27 -9.08 -11.84
N PHE A 167 14.54 -8.93 -11.45
CA PHE A 167 14.96 -8.98 -10.05
C PHE A 167 14.25 -7.91 -9.21
N GLY A 168 13.67 -8.30 -8.08
CA GLY A 168 12.97 -7.39 -7.16
C GLY A 168 11.57 -6.96 -7.63
N VAL A 169 11.15 -7.26 -8.87
CA VAL A 169 9.80 -6.95 -9.36
C VAL A 169 8.81 -8.03 -8.92
N SER A 170 7.64 -7.60 -8.46
CA SER A 170 6.52 -8.45 -8.07
C SER A 170 5.27 -8.03 -8.82
N VAL A 171 4.55 -8.98 -9.41
CA VAL A 171 3.31 -8.73 -10.15
C VAL A 171 2.14 -9.57 -9.63
N ASN A 172 0.91 -9.11 -9.85
CA ASN A 172 -0.30 -9.85 -9.45
C ASN A 172 -0.74 -10.91 -10.49
N GLY A 173 -1.96 -11.43 -10.34
CA GLY A 173 -2.54 -12.44 -11.25
C GLY A 173 -2.91 -11.93 -12.64
N SER A 174 -2.84 -10.63 -12.88
CA SER A 174 -3.09 -9.94 -14.14
C SER A 174 -1.81 -9.28 -14.71
N GLU A 175 -0.64 -9.76 -14.29
CA GLU A 175 0.71 -9.25 -14.66
C GLU A 175 1.04 -7.80 -14.27
N HIS A 176 0.14 -7.05 -13.62
CA HIS A 176 0.42 -5.71 -13.08
C HIS A 176 1.49 -5.72 -12.00
N VAL A 177 2.43 -4.77 -12.07
CA VAL A 177 3.46 -4.50 -11.06
C VAL A 177 2.82 -4.03 -9.76
N VAL A 178 2.85 -4.90 -8.75
CA VAL A 178 2.38 -4.62 -7.38
C VAL A 178 3.52 -4.42 -6.40
N GLY A 179 4.78 -4.66 -6.77
CA GLY A 179 5.87 -4.45 -5.84
C GLY A 179 7.24 -4.29 -6.47
N LEU A 180 8.04 -3.40 -5.90
CA LEU A 180 9.45 -3.23 -6.21
C LEU A 180 10.29 -3.36 -4.94
N ARG A 181 11.28 -4.26 -4.97
CA ARG A 181 12.16 -4.56 -3.83
C ARG A 181 13.62 -4.60 -4.29
N LEU A 182 14.28 -3.45 -4.22
CA LEU A 182 15.70 -3.25 -4.55
C LEU A 182 16.50 -2.59 -3.41
N PRO A 183 16.34 -3.00 -2.12
CA PRO A 183 17.09 -2.40 -1.04
C PRO A 183 18.57 -2.79 -1.08
N GLY A 184 19.47 -1.87 -0.72
CA GLY A 184 20.90 -2.17 -0.60
C GLY A 184 21.62 -2.54 -1.90
N ASN A 185 21.11 -2.11 -3.06
CA ASN A 185 21.46 -2.63 -4.39
C ASN A 185 22.33 -1.67 -5.26
N GLN A 186 22.82 -0.57 -4.68
CA GLN A 186 23.66 0.48 -5.32
C GLN A 186 22.98 1.30 -6.43
N LEU A 187 21.65 1.40 -6.40
CA LEU A 187 20.90 2.36 -7.23
C LEU A 187 21.43 3.77 -6.99
N SER A 188 21.80 4.49 -8.05
CA SER A 188 22.49 5.79 -7.98
C SER A 188 22.01 6.71 -9.10
N GLY A 189 21.63 7.93 -8.79
CA GLY A 189 20.90 8.81 -9.71
C GLY A 189 19.64 9.38 -9.06
N SER A 190 18.54 9.53 -9.79
CA SER A 190 17.30 10.14 -9.29
C SER A 190 16.07 9.26 -9.49
N LEU A 191 15.10 9.37 -8.60
CA LEU A 191 13.77 8.79 -8.80
C LEU A 191 13.07 9.50 -9.98
N PRO A 192 12.61 8.80 -11.02
CA PRO A 192 11.88 9.41 -12.13
C PRO A 192 10.37 9.51 -11.81
N PRO A 193 9.67 10.50 -12.37
CA PRO A 193 8.23 10.68 -12.18
C PRO A 193 7.40 9.53 -12.77
N GLU A 194 7.93 8.81 -13.77
CA GLU A 194 7.28 7.66 -14.40
C GLU A 194 6.92 6.53 -13.40
N LEU A 195 7.56 6.46 -12.23
CA LEU A 195 7.16 5.53 -11.16
C LEU A 195 5.70 5.72 -10.72
N GLY A 196 5.15 6.94 -10.79
CA GLY A 196 3.74 7.24 -10.48
C GLY A 196 2.72 6.50 -11.37
N LYS A 197 3.16 6.03 -12.55
CA LYS A 197 2.31 5.28 -13.50
C LYS A 197 1.95 3.87 -13.01
N LEU A 198 2.71 3.33 -12.07
CA LEU A 198 2.54 1.99 -11.50
C LEU A 198 1.36 1.95 -10.51
N GLY A 199 0.16 2.32 -10.94
CA GLY A 199 -1.01 2.54 -10.07
C GLY A 199 -1.51 1.31 -9.28
N ALA A 200 -0.97 0.12 -9.55
CA ALA A 200 -1.20 -1.11 -8.78
C ALA A 200 -0.12 -1.38 -7.70
N LEU A 201 0.90 -0.54 -7.58
CA LEU A 201 2.06 -0.73 -6.70
C LEU A 201 1.65 -0.67 -5.23
N ASP A 202 1.73 -1.82 -4.55
CA ASP A 202 1.40 -2.04 -3.14
C ASP A 202 2.59 -1.72 -2.21
N PHE A 203 3.82 -1.95 -2.69
CA PHE A 203 5.05 -1.65 -1.93
C PHE A 203 6.25 -1.22 -2.78
N LEU A 204 6.98 -0.21 -2.31
CA LEU A 204 8.20 0.33 -2.90
C LEU A 204 9.34 0.34 -1.88
N TYR A 205 10.26 -0.63 -1.97
CA TYR A 205 11.45 -0.74 -1.09
C TYR A 205 12.74 -0.43 -1.85
N LEU A 206 13.22 0.81 -1.71
CA LEU A 206 14.45 1.31 -2.32
C LEU A 206 15.46 1.82 -1.27
N HIS A 207 15.30 1.43 0.00
CA HIS A 207 16.13 1.89 1.11
C HIS A 207 17.58 1.35 1.07
N GLY A 208 18.52 2.11 1.63
CA GLY A 208 19.94 1.75 1.69
C GLY A 208 20.66 1.85 0.34
N ASN A 209 20.27 2.78 -0.53
CA ASN A 209 20.86 3.01 -1.84
C ASN A 209 21.57 4.39 -1.88
N GLN A 210 21.87 4.88 -3.09
CA GLN A 210 22.51 6.18 -3.36
C GLN A 210 21.59 7.05 -4.24
N LEU A 211 20.26 6.91 -4.07
CA LEU A 211 19.26 7.71 -4.77
C LEU A 211 19.32 9.16 -4.28
N SER A 212 19.20 10.11 -5.19
CA SER A 212 19.50 11.53 -4.96
C SER A 212 18.52 12.45 -5.71
N GLY A 213 18.55 13.75 -5.40
CA GLY A 213 17.60 14.70 -5.95
C GLY A 213 16.20 14.59 -5.30
N PRO A 214 15.17 15.23 -5.87
CA PRO A 214 13.84 15.31 -5.27
C PRO A 214 13.10 13.97 -5.29
N ILE A 215 12.20 13.80 -4.31
CA ILE A 215 11.10 12.84 -4.40
C ILE A 215 10.10 13.41 -5.42
N PRO A 216 9.72 12.69 -6.50
CA PRO A 216 8.75 13.19 -7.47
C PRO A 216 7.35 13.33 -6.86
N PRO A 217 6.61 14.43 -7.11
CA PRO A 217 5.23 14.57 -6.66
C PRO A 217 4.30 13.50 -7.24
N GLU A 218 4.61 12.96 -8.42
CA GLU A 218 3.88 11.89 -9.11
C GLU A 218 3.87 10.56 -8.32
N LEU A 219 4.72 10.39 -7.30
CA LEU A 219 4.58 9.28 -6.37
C LEU A 219 3.29 9.37 -5.53
N GLY A 220 2.65 10.54 -5.44
CA GLY A 220 1.34 10.73 -4.81
C GLY A 220 0.19 10.06 -5.57
N ASP A 221 0.31 9.86 -6.89
CA ASP A 221 -0.70 9.22 -7.73
C ASP A 221 -0.87 7.70 -7.44
N LEU A 222 0.03 7.13 -6.62
CA LEU A 222 0.08 5.70 -6.28
C LEU A 222 -0.96 5.34 -5.20
N ALA A 223 -2.25 5.53 -5.50
CA ALA A 223 -3.36 5.33 -4.58
C ALA A 223 -3.45 3.92 -3.93
N ALA A 224 -2.81 2.89 -4.52
CA ALA A 224 -2.73 1.54 -3.96
C ALA A 224 -1.55 1.32 -2.97
N LEU A 225 -0.62 2.27 -2.88
CA LEU A 225 0.66 2.09 -2.18
C LEU A 225 0.47 2.08 -0.66
N ARG A 226 0.75 0.92 -0.04
CA ARG A 226 0.74 0.78 1.41
C ARG A 226 2.09 1.13 2.03
N ILE A 227 3.21 0.85 1.36
CA ILE A 227 4.55 1.00 1.95
C ILE A 227 5.49 1.73 0.99
N LEU A 228 5.90 2.95 1.38
CA LEU A 228 6.92 3.74 0.69
C LEU A 228 8.20 3.80 1.55
N SER A 229 9.25 3.12 1.11
CA SER A 229 10.49 2.95 1.88
C SER A 229 11.72 3.40 1.10
N LEU A 230 12.07 4.67 1.30
CA LEU A 230 13.19 5.38 0.67
C LEU A 230 14.31 5.73 1.67
N HIS A 231 14.20 5.29 2.93
CA HIS A 231 15.15 5.65 3.98
C HIS A 231 16.60 5.21 3.70
N GLY A 232 17.58 5.95 4.20
CA GLY A 232 19.01 5.65 3.96
C GLY A 232 19.39 5.83 2.50
N ASN A 233 19.26 7.06 2.00
CA ASN A 233 19.60 7.48 0.64
C ASN A 233 20.20 8.90 0.68
N GLU A 234 20.36 9.55 -0.48
CA GLU A 234 20.86 10.91 -0.66
C GLU A 234 19.78 11.88 -1.22
N LEU A 235 18.49 11.54 -1.05
CA LEU A 235 17.36 12.32 -1.56
C LEU A 235 17.31 13.71 -0.91
N SER A 236 16.93 14.73 -1.66
CA SER A 236 17.07 16.14 -1.28
C SER A 236 15.92 17.02 -1.79
N GLY A 237 15.90 18.30 -1.43
CA GLY A 237 14.75 19.17 -1.70
C GLY A 237 13.57 18.89 -0.76
N SER A 238 12.41 19.46 -1.04
CA SER A 238 11.23 19.38 -0.16
C SER A 238 10.41 18.10 -0.34
N LEU A 239 9.79 17.61 0.73
CA LEU A 239 8.73 16.60 0.61
C LEU A 239 7.58 17.17 -0.25
N PRO A 240 7.10 16.45 -1.28
CA PRO A 240 5.91 16.84 -2.02
C PRO A 240 4.65 16.77 -1.15
N ALA A 241 3.81 17.80 -1.20
CA ALA A 241 2.49 17.79 -0.56
C ALA A 241 1.59 16.65 -1.10
N ALA A 242 1.77 16.26 -2.38
CA ALA A 242 1.08 15.15 -3.03
C ALA A 242 1.30 13.78 -2.35
N LEU A 243 2.31 13.63 -1.48
CA LEU A 243 2.43 12.42 -0.65
C LEU A 243 1.28 12.30 0.37
N GLY A 244 0.51 13.37 0.61
CA GLY A 244 -0.73 13.36 1.39
C GLY A 244 -1.94 12.75 0.67
N ASP A 245 -1.87 12.54 -0.65
CA ASP A 245 -2.95 11.92 -1.44
C ASP A 245 -2.88 10.37 -1.42
N LEU A 246 -1.84 9.80 -0.80
CA LEU A 246 -1.58 8.36 -0.66
C LEU A 246 -2.54 7.66 0.33
N GLY A 247 -3.85 7.68 0.08
CA GLY A 247 -4.89 7.22 1.01
C GLY A 247 -4.76 5.79 1.55
N SER A 248 -3.99 4.91 0.88
CA SER A 248 -3.73 3.53 1.32
C SER A 248 -2.46 3.36 2.18
N VAL A 249 -1.62 4.38 2.35
CA VAL A 249 -0.28 4.22 2.94
C VAL A 249 -0.33 3.93 4.44
N THR A 250 0.34 2.86 4.87
CA THR A 250 0.56 2.47 6.27
C THR A 250 1.96 2.85 6.76
N ASP A 251 2.96 2.86 5.88
CA ASP A 251 4.36 3.08 6.25
C ASP A 251 5.04 4.07 5.28
N LEU A 252 5.33 5.27 5.77
CA LEU A 252 6.06 6.31 5.03
C LEU A 252 7.43 6.51 5.65
N LEU A 253 8.45 5.88 5.06
CA LEU A 253 9.78 5.69 5.64
C LEU A 253 10.84 6.41 4.79
N LEU A 254 11.11 7.67 5.13
CA LEU A 254 11.96 8.62 4.39
C LEU A 254 13.19 9.09 5.19
N GLY A 255 13.38 8.63 6.42
CA GLY A 255 14.50 9.01 7.29
C GLY A 255 15.91 8.69 6.72
N HIS A 256 16.96 9.28 7.28
CA HIS A 256 18.34 9.20 6.78
C HIS A 256 18.44 9.60 5.30
N ASN A 257 18.13 10.86 5.01
CA ASN A 257 18.23 11.50 3.70
C ASN A 257 18.72 12.97 3.89
N ARG A 258 18.60 13.82 2.86
CA ARG A 258 18.90 15.27 2.88
C ARG A 258 17.66 16.11 2.52
N LEU A 259 16.48 15.65 2.92
CA LEU A 259 15.22 16.34 2.64
C LEU A 259 15.16 17.64 3.45
N THR A 260 14.64 18.70 2.84
CA THR A 260 14.69 20.10 3.32
C THR A 260 13.31 20.74 3.34
N GLY A 261 13.19 21.97 3.86
CA GLY A 261 11.90 22.68 3.89
C GLY A 261 10.93 22.13 4.95
N PRO A 262 9.65 22.55 4.93
CA PRO A 262 8.68 22.14 5.92
C PRO A 262 8.13 20.73 5.70
N ILE A 263 7.64 20.10 6.77
CA ILE A 263 6.77 18.92 6.68
C ILE A 263 5.41 19.38 6.12
N PRO A 264 4.88 18.78 5.04
CA PRO A 264 3.56 19.14 4.52
C PRO A 264 2.44 18.80 5.50
N SER A 265 1.52 19.75 5.70
CA SER A 265 0.26 19.59 6.43
C SER A 265 -0.60 18.44 5.88
N GLU A 266 -0.49 18.21 4.58
CA GLU A 266 -1.22 17.23 3.78
C GLU A 266 -0.96 15.79 4.23
N LEU A 267 0.20 15.50 4.86
CA LEU A 267 0.48 14.20 5.46
C LEU A 267 -0.48 13.85 6.63
N GLY A 268 -1.15 14.85 7.22
CA GLY A 268 -2.24 14.64 8.18
C GLY A 268 -3.55 14.14 7.55
N GLY A 269 -3.66 14.07 6.23
CA GLY A 269 -4.79 13.44 5.52
C GLY A 269 -4.71 11.92 5.46
N LEU A 270 -3.56 11.33 5.81
CA LEU A 270 -3.25 9.91 5.61
C LEU A 270 -3.85 9.03 6.73
N GLY A 271 -5.18 8.89 6.77
CA GLY A 271 -5.89 8.14 7.83
C GLY A 271 -5.48 6.65 7.99
N SER A 272 -4.84 6.06 6.99
CA SER A 272 -4.28 4.68 7.02
C SER A 272 -2.89 4.60 7.67
N LEU A 273 -2.22 5.72 7.93
CA LEU A 273 -0.80 5.78 8.28
C LEU A 273 -0.53 5.25 9.68
N ASN A 274 0.37 4.28 9.78
CA ASN A 274 0.78 3.62 11.02
C ASN A 274 2.18 4.02 11.49
N SER A 275 3.11 4.27 10.55
CA SER A 275 4.48 4.70 10.85
C SER A 275 4.93 5.83 9.93
N LEU A 276 5.15 7.02 10.49
CA LEU A 276 5.78 8.16 9.82
C LEU A 276 7.22 8.31 10.31
N ARG A 277 8.19 8.23 9.39
CA ARG A 277 9.62 8.26 9.70
C ARG A 277 10.38 9.22 8.79
N LEU A 278 10.69 10.39 9.33
CA LEU A 278 11.40 11.48 8.68
C LEU A 278 12.73 11.81 9.40
N GLU A 279 13.18 10.95 10.32
CA GLU A 279 14.36 11.16 11.14
C GLU A 279 15.65 11.35 10.33
N TYR A 280 16.63 12.11 10.84
CA TYR A 280 17.93 12.36 10.20
C TYR A 280 17.78 12.91 8.77
N ASN A 281 17.26 14.13 8.70
CA ASN A 281 17.10 14.95 7.49
C ASN A 281 17.43 16.43 7.82
N GLU A 282 17.17 17.35 6.89
CA GLU A 282 17.40 18.80 7.00
C GLU A 282 16.06 19.57 7.04
N LEU A 283 15.00 18.98 7.63
CA LEU A 283 13.64 19.54 7.64
C LEU A 283 13.53 20.72 8.61
N THR A 284 12.72 21.72 8.25
CA THR A 284 12.67 23.05 8.88
C THR A 284 11.22 23.47 9.16
N GLY A 285 11.02 24.65 9.77
CA GLY A 285 9.68 25.13 10.13
C GLY A 285 9.12 24.41 11.35
N SER A 286 7.79 24.43 11.54
CA SER A 286 7.11 23.79 12.66
C SER A 286 6.57 22.41 12.29
N ILE A 287 6.38 21.56 13.31
CA ILE A 287 5.58 20.33 13.18
C ILE A 287 4.12 20.75 12.90
N PRO A 288 3.45 20.24 11.84
CA PRO A 288 2.05 20.57 11.59
C PRO A 288 1.10 19.94 12.63
N SER A 289 0.14 20.72 13.12
CA SER A 289 -0.99 20.26 13.96
C SER A 289 -1.78 19.13 13.29
N GLU A 290 -1.85 19.16 11.96
CA GLU A 290 -2.44 18.15 11.08
C GLU A 290 -1.94 16.73 11.34
N LEU A 291 -0.70 16.56 11.83
CA LEU A 291 -0.15 15.24 12.16
C LEU A 291 -0.82 14.57 13.37
N GLY A 292 -1.71 15.28 14.10
CA GLY A 292 -2.59 14.69 15.11
C GLY A 292 -3.81 13.95 14.56
N ARG A 293 -4.09 14.02 13.24
CA ARG A 293 -5.29 13.45 12.60
C ARG A 293 -5.19 12.00 12.09
N PRO A 294 -4.01 11.41 11.82
CA PRO A 294 -3.93 10.01 11.46
C PRO A 294 -4.19 9.07 12.65
N ASP A 295 -5.47 8.80 12.95
CA ASP A 295 -5.93 7.94 14.07
C ASP A 295 -5.20 6.57 14.16
N SER A 296 -4.71 6.06 13.02
CA SER A 296 -3.99 4.79 12.88
C SER A 296 -2.52 4.83 13.34
N LEU A 297 -1.95 6.00 13.69
CA LEU A 297 -0.51 6.20 13.84
C LEU A 297 0.04 5.64 15.16
N THR A 298 0.97 4.69 15.06
CA THR A 298 1.65 4.08 16.22
C THR A 298 3.07 4.58 16.43
N SER A 299 3.69 5.18 15.40
CA SER A 299 5.08 5.64 15.41
C SER A 299 5.23 6.97 14.64
N LEU A 300 5.73 8.00 15.31
CA LEU A 300 6.09 9.30 14.73
C LEU A 300 7.56 9.64 15.07
N TRP A 301 8.46 9.49 14.09
CA TRP A 301 9.89 9.72 14.26
C TRP A 301 10.31 10.91 13.38
N LEU A 302 10.64 12.04 14.01
CA LEU A 302 11.09 13.30 13.39
C LEU A 302 12.48 13.74 13.90
N ALA A 303 13.16 12.87 14.64
CA ALA A 303 14.42 13.14 15.32
C ALA A 303 15.57 13.52 14.36
N GLY A 304 16.50 14.37 14.77
CA GLY A 304 17.65 14.77 13.95
C GLY A 304 17.24 15.60 12.72
N ASN A 305 16.60 16.75 12.96
CA ASN A 305 16.17 17.71 11.93
C ASN A 305 16.41 19.16 12.43
N GLU A 306 15.95 20.16 11.69
CA GLU A 306 15.98 21.58 12.06
C GLU A 306 14.57 22.14 12.42
N LEU A 307 13.66 21.29 12.93
CA LEU A 307 12.29 21.69 13.27
C LEU A 307 12.26 22.65 14.47
N THR A 308 11.31 23.60 14.47
CA THR A 308 11.29 24.78 15.34
C THR A 308 9.89 25.05 15.93
N GLY A 309 9.84 25.85 16.99
CA GLY A 309 8.58 26.25 17.62
C GLY A 309 8.07 25.22 18.63
N ALA A 310 6.76 25.00 18.66
CA ALA A 310 6.10 24.12 19.61
C ALA A 310 5.97 22.68 19.10
N ILE A 311 5.86 21.75 20.06
CA ILE A 311 5.22 20.45 19.85
C ILE A 311 3.71 20.72 19.81
N PRO A 312 2.96 20.34 18.75
CA PRO A 312 1.52 20.58 18.70
C PRO A 312 0.78 19.77 19.78
N PRO A 313 -0.12 20.39 20.57
CA PRO A 313 -0.95 19.64 21.53
C PRO A 313 -1.86 18.62 20.83
N GLU A 314 -2.20 18.82 19.55
CA GLU A 314 -2.98 17.89 18.71
C GLU A 314 -2.28 16.53 18.54
N LEU A 315 -0.97 16.41 18.79
CA LEU A 315 -0.30 15.10 18.83
C LEU A 315 -0.79 14.22 19.99
N ALA A 316 -1.56 14.77 20.94
CA ALA A 316 -2.23 14.02 22.00
C ALA A 316 -3.51 13.30 21.54
N ASP A 317 -4.10 13.69 20.39
CA ASP A 317 -5.31 13.06 19.84
C ASP A 317 -5.02 11.66 19.23
N LEU A 318 -3.73 11.32 19.07
CA LEU A 318 -3.26 10.06 18.51
C LEU A 318 -3.33 8.90 19.53
N GLU A 319 -4.54 8.43 19.86
CA GLU A 319 -4.80 7.41 20.90
C GLU A 319 -3.95 6.12 20.75
N LEU A 320 -3.51 5.77 19.53
CA LEU A 320 -2.71 4.57 19.25
C LEU A 320 -1.18 4.79 19.27
N LEU A 321 -0.70 6.02 19.53
CA LEU A 321 0.72 6.37 19.44
C LEU A 321 1.56 5.67 20.51
N THR A 322 2.47 4.81 20.08
CA THR A 322 3.36 4.04 20.98
C THR A 322 4.78 4.60 21.07
N SER A 323 5.22 5.37 20.07
CA SER A 323 6.57 5.93 19.97
C SER A 323 6.55 7.31 19.34
N LEU A 324 7.00 8.32 20.10
CA LEU A 324 7.19 9.69 19.65
C LEU A 324 8.67 10.08 19.86
N ASP A 325 9.39 10.33 18.77
CA ASP A 325 10.79 10.75 18.82
C ASP A 325 10.99 12.05 18.04
N LEU A 326 11.14 13.15 18.78
CA LEU A 326 11.37 14.51 18.28
C LEU A 326 12.80 14.99 18.63
N SER A 327 13.66 14.10 19.12
CA SER A 327 14.95 14.47 19.68
C SER A 327 15.94 15.00 18.64
N GLY A 328 16.83 15.94 18.98
CA GLY A 328 17.76 16.52 18.02
C GLY A 328 17.07 17.47 17.02
N ASN A 329 16.43 18.50 17.54
CA ASN A 329 15.72 19.54 16.79
C ASN A 329 15.95 20.93 17.45
N ARG A 330 15.22 21.96 17.04
CA ARG A 330 15.23 23.32 17.60
C ARG A 330 13.85 23.73 18.15
N LEU A 331 13.08 22.76 18.67
CA LEU A 331 11.80 23.01 19.33
C LEU A 331 12.06 23.79 20.62
N ASN A 332 11.39 24.92 20.82
CA ASN A 332 11.82 25.98 21.75
C ASN A 332 10.70 26.60 22.61
N GLU A 333 9.47 26.10 22.47
CA GLU A 333 8.34 26.38 23.36
C GLU A 333 8.20 25.31 24.46
N PRO A 334 7.24 25.43 25.41
CA PRO A 334 7.00 24.40 26.42
C PRO A 334 6.48 23.07 25.88
N ILE A 335 6.73 22.00 26.64
CA ILE A 335 6.12 20.68 26.40
C ILE A 335 4.61 20.76 26.73
N PRO A 336 3.70 20.38 25.81
CA PRO A 336 2.27 20.34 26.08
C PRO A 336 1.94 19.37 27.23
N ALA A 337 1.00 19.74 28.10
CA ALA A 337 0.51 18.87 29.16
C ALA A 337 -0.44 17.79 28.60
N GLU A 338 -1.03 18.07 27.45
CA GLU A 338 -1.95 17.26 26.66
C GLU A 338 -1.34 15.90 26.29
N LEU A 339 -0.01 15.85 26.02
CA LEU A 339 0.72 14.60 25.78
C LEU A 339 0.59 13.58 26.93
N GLY A 340 0.23 14.03 28.13
CA GLY A 340 -0.11 13.17 29.27
C GLY A 340 -1.38 12.34 29.12
N GLY A 341 -2.16 12.51 28.05
CA GLY A 341 -3.32 11.69 27.70
C GLY A 341 -3.02 10.53 26.73
N LEU A 342 -1.78 10.35 26.29
CA LEU A 342 -1.40 9.31 25.33
C LEU A 342 -1.23 7.94 25.99
N ASP A 343 -2.34 7.33 26.43
CA ASP A 343 -2.39 6.08 27.22
C ASP A 343 -1.59 4.89 26.65
N MET A 344 -1.27 4.89 25.35
CA MET A 344 -0.50 3.84 24.66
C MET A 344 1.00 4.12 24.49
N LEU A 345 1.48 5.32 24.86
CA LEU A 345 2.82 5.80 24.58
C LEU A 345 3.90 5.16 25.46
N ARG A 346 4.86 4.48 24.83
CA ARG A 346 5.93 3.72 25.50
C ARG A 346 7.28 4.42 25.46
N THR A 347 7.50 5.24 24.43
CA THR A 347 8.75 5.99 24.22
C THR A 347 8.42 7.42 23.85
N LEU A 348 8.84 8.36 24.70
CA LEU A 348 8.81 9.80 24.45
C LEU A 348 10.24 10.34 24.50
N ARG A 349 10.78 10.77 23.36
CA ARG A 349 12.09 11.43 23.29
C ARG A 349 11.97 12.84 22.73
N LEU A 350 12.31 13.79 23.58
CA LEU A 350 12.30 15.24 23.36
C LEU A 350 13.67 15.88 23.65
N GLY A 351 14.70 15.06 23.93
CA GLY A 351 16.06 15.54 24.22
C GLY A 351 16.72 16.25 23.04
N ASP A 352 17.85 16.90 23.27
CA ASP A 352 18.61 17.63 22.24
C ASP A 352 17.74 18.66 21.50
N ASN A 353 17.11 19.55 22.25
CA ASN A 353 16.23 20.60 21.76
C ASN A 353 16.44 21.90 22.57
N GLU A 354 15.61 22.91 22.34
CA GLU A 354 15.61 24.20 23.04
C GLU A 354 14.40 24.35 24.01
N LEU A 355 13.71 23.25 24.36
CA LEU A 355 12.39 23.26 25.01
C LEU A 355 12.41 23.96 26.37
N ARG A 356 11.35 24.72 26.66
CA ARG A 356 11.26 25.65 27.80
C ARG A 356 10.16 25.29 28.81
N GLY A 357 10.01 26.13 29.83
CA GLY A 357 9.00 25.97 30.86
C GLY A 357 9.30 24.81 31.81
N SER A 358 8.28 24.36 32.55
CA SER A 358 8.37 23.23 33.48
C SER A 358 7.98 21.91 32.82
N ILE A 359 8.60 20.80 33.23
CA ILE A 359 8.16 19.45 32.82
C ILE A 359 6.70 19.24 33.28
N PRO A 360 5.75 18.88 32.40
CA PRO A 360 4.37 18.67 32.82
C PRO A 360 4.23 17.42 33.70
N ALA A 361 3.67 17.59 34.90
CA ALA A 361 3.33 16.48 35.79
C ALA A 361 2.36 15.47 35.14
N ALA A 362 1.57 15.92 34.16
CA ALA A 362 0.66 15.09 33.37
C ALA A 362 1.37 13.95 32.59
N LEU A 363 2.66 14.08 32.28
CA LEU A 363 3.44 12.97 31.70
C LEU A 363 3.54 11.76 32.64
N GLY A 364 3.30 11.96 33.94
CA GLY A 364 3.18 10.90 34.94
C GLY A 364 1.86 10.13 34.90
N ASN A 365 0.89 10.51 34.07
CA ASN A 365 -0.36 9.76 33.88
C ASN A 365 -0.21 8.60 32.88
N ILE A 366 0.86 8.62 32.08
CA ILE A 366 1.07 7.67 30.97
C ILE A 366 1.56 6.32 31.53
N ASP A 367 0.65 5.48 32.01
CA ASP A 367 0.96 4.17 32.64
C ASP A 367 1.83 3.24 31.76
N SER A 368 1.76 3.38 30.44
CA SER A 368 2.52 2.61 29.45
C SER A 368 3.94 3.11 29.20
N LEU A 369 4.33 4.26 29.74
CA LEU A 369 5.59 4.94 29.43
C LEU A 369 6.81 4.17 29.97
N GLY A 370 7.64 3.68 29.06
CA GLY A 370 8.86 2.94 29.36
C GLY A 370 10.14 3.77 29.29
N ILE A 371 10.18 4.77 28.40
CA ILE A 371 11.33 5.66 28.16
C ILE A 371 10.84 7.12 28.07
N LEU A 372 11.42 8.00 28.90
CA LEU A 372 11.22 9.45 28.86
C LEU A 372 12.57 10.18 28.75
N GLY A 373 12.90 10.67 27.54
CA GLY A 373 14.12 11.41 27.26
C GLY A 373 13.87 12.91 27.14
N LEU A 374 14.34 13.70 28.11
CA LEU A 374 14.21 15.16 28.21
C LEU A 374 15.57 15.89 28.25
N ALA A 375 16.68 15.14 28.27
CA ALA A 375 18.03 15.66 28.46
C ALA A 375 18.50 16.62 27.35
N ARG A 376 19.33 17.61 27.70
CA ARG A 376 19.84 18.67 26.79
C ARG A 376 18.69 19.51 26.22
N ASN A 377 18.11 20.34 27.07
CA ASN A 377 17.03 21.30 26.78
C ASN A 377 17.18 22.56 27.68
N GLU A 378 16.25 23.51 27.57
CA GLU A 378 16.16 24.71 28.44
C GLU A 378 15.10 24.57 29.57
N LEU A 379 14.72 23.34 29.96
CA LEU A 379 13.63 23.09 30.92
C LEU A 379 13.98 23.62 32.32
N THR A 380 12.97 24.11 33.04
CA THR A 380 13.08 24.88 34.29
C THR A 380 12.16 24.34 35.39
N GLY A 381 12.36 24.81 36.63
CA GLY A 381 11.56 24.38 37.78
C GLY A 381 11.90 22.96 38.25
N THR A 382 11.04 22.39 39.08
CA THR A 382 11.31 21.10 39.76
C THR A 382 10.93 19.88 38.93
N LEU A 383 11.64 18.78 39.13
CA LEU A 383 11.22 17.44 38.68
C LEU A 383 9.86 17.06 39.32
N PRO A 384 8.79 16.80 38.54
CA PRO A 384 7.52 16.37 39.12
C PRO A 384 7.64 14.94 39.69
N PRO A 385 7.27 14.69 40.96
CA PRO A 385 7.28 13.35 41.54
C PRO A 385 6.31 12.38 40.83
N GLU A 386 5.30 12.90 40.14
CA GLU A 386 4.33 12.14 39.33
C GLU A 386 5.01 11.34 38.20
N LEU A 387 6.19 11.76 37.72
CA LEU A 387 6.97 10.98 36.75
C LEU A 387 7.41 9.60 37.30
N ALA A 388 7.25 9.35 38.60
CA ALA A 388 7.50 8.03 39.20
C ALA A 388 6.31 7.07 39.05
N ASN A 389 5.10 7.58 38.78
CA ASN A 389 3.85 6.81 38.76
C ASN A 389 3.86 5.68 37.71
N PRO A 390 4.31 5.88 36.46
CA PRO A 390 4.27 4.82 35.47
C PRO A 390 5.15 3.63 35.90
N ALA A 391 4.49 2.51 36.20
CA ALA A 391 5.15 1.27 36.62
C ALA A 391 6.05 0.71 35.49
N SER A 392 5.71 1.03 34.25
CA SER A 392 6.46 0.69 33.03
C SER A 392 7.81 1.42 32.91
N LEU A 393 8.01 2.54 33.62
CA LEU A 393 9.14 3.44 33.35
C LEU A 393 10.48 2.80 33.74
N THR A 394 11.36 2.65 32.74
CA THR A 394 12.71 2.08 32.84
C THR A 394 13.81 3.11 32.64
N GLU A 395 13.55 4.16 31.87
CA GLU A 395 14.53 5.20 31.53
C GLU A 395 13.92 6.60 31.69
N LEU A 396 14.55 7.45 32.50
CA LEU A 396 14.21 8.87 32.65
C LEU A 396 15.49 9.71 32.55
N GLY A 397 15.76 10.27 31.38
CA GLY A 397 16.92 11.12 31.13
C GLY A 397 16.55 12.60 31.21
N ALA A 398 17.06 13.34 32.21
CA ALA A 398 16.71 14.75 32.42
C ALA A 398 17.93 15.69 32.55
N ARG A 399 19.16 15.16 32.47
CA ARG A 399 20.43 15.92 32.59
C ARG A 399 20.55 17.08 31.59
N ASN A 400 21.42 18.05 31.91
CA ASN A 400 21.72 19.21 31.06
C ASN A 400 20.44 20.02 30.75
N ASN A 401 19.80 20.49 31.82
CA ASN A 401 18.63 21.39 31.81
C ASN A 401 18.81 22.45 32.90
N ARG A 402 17.95 23.47 32.94
CA ARG A 402 17.91 24.53 33.97
C ARG A 402 16.96 24.18 35.11
N LEU A 403 16.88 22.90 35.48
CA LEU A 403 16.00 22.41 36.54
C LEU A 403 16.49 22.89 37.93
N GLU A 404 15.56 23.12 38.82
CA GLU A 404 15.78 23.64 40.18
C GLU A 404 15.22 22.69 41.25
N GLY A 405 15.56 22.97 42.52
CA GLY A 405 15.11 22.18 43.66
C GLY A 405 15.98 20.96 43.92
N CYS A 406 15.41 19.77 43.87
CA CYS A 406 16.05 18.52 44.27
C CYS A 406 15.41 17.31 43.57
N ILE A 407 16.10 16.16 43.57
CA ILE A 407 15.61 14.89 43.03
C ILE A 407 14.63 14.24 44.03
N PRO A 408 13.33 14.12 43.71
CA PRO A 408 12.34 13.51 44.60
C PRO A 408 12.68 12.05 44.92
N GLN A 409 12.35 11.59 46.14
CA GLN A 409 12.65 10.23 46.58
C GLN A 409 12.13 9.15 45.61
N ALA A 410 10.95 9.38 45.01
CA ALA A 410 10.33 8.46 44.06
C ALA A 410 11.09 8.33 42.71
N LEU A 411 11.93 9.32 42.37
CA LEU A 411 12.75 9.35 41.14
C LEU A 411 14.21 8.92 41.35
N GLN A 412 14.63 8.62 42.59
CA GLN A 412 16.00 8.17 42.90
C GLN A 412 16.42 6.92 42.10
N ARG A 413 15.47 6.08 41.67
CA ARG A 413 15.73 4.93 40.78
C ARG A 413 16.34 5.32 39.41
N PHE A 414 16.21 6.58 39.00
CA PHE A 414 16.73 7.12 37.73
C PHE A 414 17.89 8.10 37.90
N ARG A 415 18.43 8.26 39.12
CA ARG A 415 19.41 9.31 39.47
C ARG A 415 20.51 9.49 38.41
N ALA A 416 21.18 8.42 37.98
CA ALA A 416 22.31 8.51 37.03
C ALA A 416 21.95 9.02 35.63
N LEU A 417 20.67 9.05 35.24
CA LEU A 417 20.18 9.57 33.95
C LEU A 417 19.61 10.99 34.09
N ILE A 418 19.15 11.34 35.28
CA ILE A 418 18.78 12.71 35.70
C ILE A 418 20.04 13.55 35.94
N ASN A 419 21.01 12.99 36.66
CA ASN A 419 22.29 13.58 37.00
C ASN A 419 23.40 12.50 37.15
N PRO A 420 24.32 12.37 36.17
CA PRO A 420 25.43 11.41 36.21
C PRO A 420 26.61 11.93 37.05
N GLN A 421 26.47 11.99 38.38
CA GLN A 421 27.60 12.27 39.28
C GLN A 421 28.71 11.22 39.08
N GLY A 422 29.87 11.63 38.52
CA GLY A 422 30.91 10.69 38.14
C GLY A 422 32.29 11.27 37.78
N ASP A 423 32.37 12.31 36.95
CA ASP A 423 33.65 12.83 36.45
C ASP A 423 34.04 14.19 37.09
N PRO A 424 35.10 14.25 37.91
CA PRO A 424 35.57 15.50 38.52
C PRO A 424 36.39 16.39 37.56
N GLU A 425 36.60 16.01 36.29
CA GLU A 425 37.21 16.87 35.27
C GLU A 425 36.19 17.53 34.31
N GLU A 426 34.89 17.23 34.37
CA GLU A 426 33.87 18.01 33.64
C GLU A 426 33.63 19.36 34.31
N VAL A 427 34.00 20.44 33.60
CA VAL A 427 34.08 21.82 34.12
C VAL A 427 32.70 22.49 34.29
N ASP A 428 31.61 21.83 33.90
CA ASP A 428 30.24 22.39 33.82
C ASP A 428 29.32 21.92 34.97
N ALA A 429 29.90 21.68 36.16
CA ALA A 429 29.23 21.22 37.38
C ALA A 429 28.30 22.26 38.04
N GLN A 430 27.60 23.09 37.24
CA GLN A 430 26.76 24.19 37.69
C GLN A 430 25.25 23.84 37.73
N TYR A 431 24.87 22.64 37.30
CA TYR A 431 23.47 22.17 37.17
C TYR A 431 23.17 20.89 37.99
N ASP A 432 23.94 20.66 39.06
CA ASP A 432 23.84 19.50 39.93
C ASP A 432 22.60 19.59 40.84
N LEU A 433 21.53 18.85 40.52
CA LEU A 433 20.37 18.72 41.42
C LEU A 433 20.75 17.86 42.65
N PRO A 434 20.61 18.37 43.89
CA PRO A 434 20.80 17.59 45.10
C PRO A 434 19.63 16.62 45.33
N ASP A 435 19.77 15.71 46.28
CA ASP A 435 18.67 14.87 46.76
C ASP A 435 17.73 15.67 47.66
N CYS A 436 16.42 15.35 47.67
CA CYS A 436 15.49 16.05 48.57
C CYS A 436 15.65 15.69 50.06
N ASP A 437 16.29 14.56 50.36
CA ASP A 437 16.74 14.17 51.71
C ASP A 437 18.01 13.31 51.58
N GLY A 438 19.10 13.70 52.26
CA GLY A 438 20.41 13.03 52.24
C GLY A 438 21.40 13.59 53.25
#